data_AF-A0A6J4VBG6-F1
#
_entry.id   AF-A0A6J4VBG6-F1
#
_cell.length_a   1.000
_cell.length_b   1.000
_cell.length_c   1.000
_cell.angle_alpha   90.00
_cell.angle_beta   90.00
_cell.angle_gamma   90.00
#
_symmetry.space_group_name_H-M   'P 1'
#
loop_
_entity.id
_entity.type
_entity.pdbx_description
1 polymer ?
#
loop_
_entity_poly.entity_id
_entity_poly.type
_entity_poly.pdbx_seq_one_letter_code
_entity_poly.pdbx_strand_id
1 'polypeptide(L)'
;MLRLSLEEARGLVLAAQGLLDPPPRAPGRPEVRDTIARLGAVQLDAISVVARTQYLVLWSRLGPYDPAALDAALYPDRAVFEYWSHAAS
;
A
#
# COMPACT_ATOMS: atom_id res chain seq x y z
N MET A 1 21.06 -21.66 8.23
CA MET A 1 20.28 -20.52 8.76
C MET A 1 20.82 -19.27 8.10
N LEU A 2 19.99 -18.49 7.42
CA LEU A 2 20.43 -17.24 6.78
C LEU A 2 20.72 -16.20 7.89
N ARG A 3 21.88 -15.53 7.84
CA ARG A 3 22.21 -14.38 8.71
C ARG A 3 22.23 -13.13 7.85
N LEU A 4 21.51 -12.10 8.28
CA LEU A 4 21.46 -10.79 7.66
C LEU A 4 22.08 -9.76 8.60
N SER A 5 22.89 -8.87 8.06
CA SER A 5 23.26 -7.62 8.72
C SER A 5 22.04 -6.71 8.89
N LEU A 6 22.19 -5.67 9.71
CA LEU A 6 21.13 -4.69 9.93
C LEU A 6 20.76 -3.93 8.65
N GLU A 7 21.74 -3.66 7.79
CA GLU A 7 21.53 -3.01 6.51
C GLU A 7 20.74 -3.91 5.54
N GLU A 8 21.12 -5.18 5.43
CA GLU A 8 20.41 -6.15 4.59
C GLU A 8 18.98 -6.37 5.08
N ALA A 9 18.77 -6.46 6.40
CA ALA A 9 17.43 -6.60 6.97
C ALA A 9 16.54 -5.37 6.66
N ARG A 10 17.08 -4.15 6.75
CA ARG A 10 16.36 -2.92 6.38
C ARG A 10 16.04 -2.89 4.89
N GLY A 11 17.02 -3.20 4.05
CA GLY A 11 16.83 -3.29 2.60
C GLY A 11 15.73 -4.28 2.24
N LEU A 12 15.71 -5.45 2.89
CA LEU A 12 14.68 -6.46 2.68
C LEU A 12 13.28 -5.98 3.08
N VAL A 13 13.13 -5.26 4.20
CA VAL A 13 11.82 -4.70 4.60
C VAL A 13 11.34 -3.62 3.62
N LEU A 14 12.23 -2.70 3.21
CA LEU A 14 11.89 -1.67 2.23
C LEU A 14 11.52 -2.27 0.87
N ALA A 15 12.27 -3.28 0.44
CA ALA A 15 11.98 -4.06 -0.76
C ALA A 15 10.65 -4.80 -0.61
N ALA A 16 10.37 -5.47 0.49
CA ALA A 16 9.09 -6.18 0.68
C ALA A 16 7.89 -5.21 0.60
N GLN A 17 8.05 -3.99 1.10
CA GLN A 17 7.02 -2.96 1.09
C GLN A 17 6.88 -2.18 -0.23
N GLY A 18 7.80 -2.35 -1.19
CA GLY A 18 7.75 -1.63 -2.47
C GLY A 18 8.27 -0.22 -2.46
N LEU A 19 9.08 0.12 -1.46
CA LEU A 19 9.65 1.45 -1.32
C LEU A 19 10.95 1.65 -2.10
N LEU A 20 11.50 0.56 -2.65
CA LEU A 20 12.70 0.59 -3.50
C LEU A 20 12.38 0.49 -4.99
N ASP A 21 11.12 0.23 -5.34
CA ASP A 21 10.69 0.11 -6.73
C ASP A 21 10.38 1.51 -7.29
N PRO A 22 10.72 1.79 -8.57
CA PRO A 22 10.24 3.00 -9.20
C PRO A 22 8.71 2.95 -9.34
N PRO A 23 8.01 4.09 -9.18
CA PRO A 23 6.56 4.11 -9.37
C PRO A 23 6.20 3.76 -10.83
N PRO A 24 5.03 3.13 -11.07
CA PRO A 24 4.55 2.84 -12.41
C PRO A 24 4.31 4.14 -13.18
N ARG A 25 4.45 4.09 -14.52
CA ARG A 25 4.28 5.27 -15.38
C ARG A 25 2.84 5.80 -15.38
N ALA A 26 1.86 4.93 -15.22
CA ALA A 26 0.44 5.25 -15.22
C ALA A 26 -0.29 4.32 -14.23
N PRO A 27 -0.30 4.65 -12.92
CA PRO A 27 -0.97 3.83 -11.92
C PRO A 27 -2.48 3.83 -12.14
N GLY A 28 -3.07 2.64 -12.27
CA GLY A 28 -4.51 2.43 -12.36
C GLY A 28 -5.02 1.45 -11.31
N ARG A 29 -6.23 0.94 -11.55
CA ARG A 29 -6.88 -0.05 -10.67
C ARG A 29 -6.04 -1.32 -10.43
N PRO A 30 -5.37 -1.91 -11.45
CA PRO A 30 -4.52 -3.08 -11.25
C PRO A 30 -3.37 -2.78 -10.28
N GLU A 31 -2.67 -1.65 -10.45
CA GLU A 31 -1.52 -1.29 -9.63
C GLU A 31 -1.93 -0.99 -8.18
N VAL A 32 -3.11 -0.38 -7.98
CA VAL A 32 -3.68 -0.19 -6.63
C VAL A 32 -3.94 -1.54 -5.95
N ARG A 33 -4.65 -2.45 -6.63
CA ARG A 33 -4.92 -3.80 -6.10
C ARG A 33 -3.63 -4.54 -5.77
N ASP A 34 -2.67 -4.54 -6.69
CA ASP A 34 -1.42 -5.30 -6.54
C ASP A 34 -0.55 -4.71 -5.41
N THR A 35 -0.59 -3.39 -5.23
CA THR A 35 0.05 -2.73 -4.08
C THR A 35 -0.59 -3.14 -2.76
N ILE A 36 -1.93 -3.16 -2.68
CA ILE A 36 -2.64 -3.61 -1.45
C ILE A 36 -2.33 -5.08 -1.17
N ALA A 37 -2.37 -5.93 -2.19
CA ALA A 37 -2.05 -7.36 -2.07
C ALA A 37 -0.63 -7.59 -1.55
N ARG A 38 0.34 -6.81 -2.02
CA ARG A 38 1.72 -6.86 -1.54
C ARG A 38 1.87 -6.38 -0.09
N LEU A 39 1.18 -5.31 0.29
CA LEU A 39 1.21 -4.79 1.65
C LEU A 39 0.43 -5.68 2.64
N GLY A 40 -0.48 -6.52 2.13
CA GLY A 40 -1.39 -7.36 2.92
C GLY A 40 -2.58 -6.58 3.47
N ALA A 41 -2.38 -5.33 3.88
CA ALA A 41 -3.43 -4.41 4.28
C ALA A 41 -2.98 -2.95 4.14
N VAL A 42 -3.95 -2.04 4.02
CA VAL A 42 -3.75 -0.60 4.14
C VAL A 42 -4.69 -0.08 5.23
N GLN A 43 -4.14 0.64 6.20
CA GLN A 43 -4.92 1.19 7.31
C GLN A 43 -5.80 2.34 6.83
N LEU A 44 -7.09 2.27 7.15
CA LEU A 44 -8.01 3.39 7.03
C LEU A 44 -7.85 4.30 8.25
N ASP A 45 -7.68 5.59 8.00
CA ASP A 45 -7.52 6.59 9.06
C ASP A 45 -8.61 7.66 8.96
N ALA A 46 -9.03 8.15 10.12
CA ALA A 46 -10.01 9.23 10.24
C ALA A 46 -9.35 10.62 10.14
N ILE A 47 -8.06 10.74 10.42
CA ILE A 47 -7.33 12.02 10.39
C ILE A 47 -6.91 12.36 8.96
N SER A 48 -7.15 13.61 8.55
CA SER A 48 -6.91 14.05 7.16
C SER A 48 -6.34 15.47 7.05
N VAL A 49 -5.35 15.83 7.88
CA VAL A 49 -4.73 17.17 7.84
C VAL A 49 -4.11 17.48 6.48
N VAL A 50 -3.48 16.49 5.85
CA VAL A 50 -2.96 16.57 4.47
C VAL A 50 -3.83 15.72 3.54
N ALA A 51 -3.91 14.43 3.83
CA ALA A 51 -4.83 13.45 3.24
C ALA A 51 -4.96 12.28 4.22
N ARG A 52 -5.97 11.41 4.04
CA ARG A 52 -6.07 10.19 4.86
C ARG A 52 -4.95 9.21 4.53
N THR A 53 -4.50 8.46 5.54
CA THR A 53 -3.32 7.57 5.46
C THR A 53 -3.41 6.57 4.31
N GLN A 54 -4.57 6.00 4.03
CA GLN A 54 -4.74 5.05 2.92
C GLN A 54 -4.38 5.64 1.56
N TYR A 55 -4.59 6.94 1.36
CA TYR A 55 -4.23 7.60 0.10
C TYR A 55 -2.73 7.87 0.02
N LEU A 56 -2.13 8.30 1.14
CA LEU A 56 -0.70 8.61 1.22
C LEU A 56 0.18 7.35 1.10
N VAL A 57 -0.22 6.25 1.73
CA VAL A 57 0.49 4.96 1.66
C VAL A 57 0.55 4.45 0.22
N LEU A 58 -0.57 4.50 -0.51
CA LEU A 58 -0.62 4.13 -1.92
C LEU A 58 0.18 5.11 -2.78
N TRP A 59 0.04 6.43 -2.56
CA TRP A 59 0.78 7.44 -3.31
C TRP A 59 2.30 7.28 -3.18
N SER A 60 2.81 6.92 -1.99
CA SER A 60 4.25 6.72 -1.78
C SER A 60 4.88 5.57 -2.61
N ARG A 61 4.06 4.69 -3.18
CA ARG A 61 4.49 3.56 -4.03
C ARG A 61 4.08 3.73 -5.49
N LEU A 62 2.91 4.31 -5.71
CA LEU A 62 2.31 4.45 -7.03
C LEU A 62 2.63 5.80 -7.69
N GLY A 63 3.05 6.80 -6.92
CA GLY A 63 3.07 8.18 -7.37
C GLY A 63 1.66 8.76 -7.53
N PRO A 64 1.48 9.80 -8.37
CA PRO A 64 0.17 10.37 -8.65
C PRO A 64 -0.76 9.35 -9.31
N TYR A 65 -1.75 8.85 -8.56
CA TYR A 65 -2.80 7.97 -9.03
C TYR A 65 -4.16 8.61 -8.72
N ASP A 66 -5.21 8.18 -9.43
CA ASP A 66 -6.58 8.60 -9.14
C ASP A 66 -7.13 7.84 -7.92
N PRO A 67 -7.50 8.51 -6.81
CA PRO A 67 -8.10 7.87 -5.64
C PRO A 67 -9.35 7.04 -5.95
N ALA A 68 -10.08 7.35 -7.02
CA ALA A 68 -11.23 6.56 -7.48
C ALA A 68 -10.84 5.10 -7.82
N ALA A 69 -9.56 4.83 -8.07
CA ALA A 69 -9.07 3.47 -8.26
C ALA A 69 -9.11 2.63 -6.95
N LEU A 70 -8.90 3.24 -5.79
CA LEU A 70 -9.09 2.57 -4.49
C LEU A 70 -10.57 2.30 -4.23
N ASP A 71 -11.43 3.30 -4.50
CA ASP A 71 -12.87 3.15 -4.34
C ASP A 71 -13.41 2.05 -5.24
N ALA A 72 -12.96 2.01 -6.51
CA ALA A 72 -13.31 0.96 -7.46
C ALA A 72 -12.88 -0.44 -6.98
N ALA A 73 -11.68 -0.55 -6.40
CA ALA A 73 -11.16 -1.80 -5.88
C ALA A 73 -12.02 -2.35 -4.73
N LEU A 74 -12.61 -1.47 -3.91
CA LEU A 74 -13.64 -1.84 -2.94
C LEU A 74 -14.96 -2.19 -3.64
N TYR A 75 -15.48 -1.26 -4.45
CA TYR A 75 -16.71 -1.39 -5.23
C TYR A 75 -16.66 -0.57 -6.52
N PRO A 76 -17.00 -1.14 -7.69
CA PRO A 76 -17.71 -2.40 -7.87
C PRO A 76 -16.81 -3.64 -7.99
N ASP A 77 -15.49 -3.48 -8.07
CA ASP A 77 -14.60 -4.57 -8.48
C ASP A 77 -14.47 -5.66 -7.40
N ARG A 78 -14.76 -5.32 -6.12
CA ARG A 78 -14.65 -6.22 -4.96
C ARG A 78 -13.32 -6.96 -4.89
N ALA A 79 -12.25 -6.30 -5.33
CA ALA A 79 -10.89 -6.82 -5.36
C ALA A 79 -10.22 -6.72 -3.98
N VAL A 80 -10.68 -5.80 -3.13
CA VAL A 80 -10.30 -5.65 -1.72
C VAL A 80 -11.54 -5.47 -0.87
N PHE A 81 -11.41 -5.63 0.44
CA PHE A 81 -12.51 -5.45 1.39
C PHE A 81 -12.04 -4.68 2.62
N GLU A 82 -12.95 -3.95 3.27
CA GLU A 82 -12.69 -3.33 4.55
C GLU A 82 -12.88 -4.36 5.67
N TYR A 83 -11.94 -4.38 6.61
CA TYR A 83 -11.98 -5.28 7.75
C TYR A 83 -11.42 -4.62 9.01
N TRP A 84 -12.04 -4.92 10.14
CA TRP A 84 -11.59 -4.49 11.45
C TRP A 84 -10.59 -5.52 12.00
N SER A 85 -9.29 -5.26 11.81
CA SER A 85 -8.22 -6.04 12.43
C SER A 85 -7.67 -5.31 13.66
N HIS A 86 -7.47 -6.03 14.77
CA HIS A 86 -6.78 -5.48 15.92
C HIS A 86 -5.27 -5.38 15.64
N ALA A 87 -4.76 -4.15 15.48
CA ALA A 87 -3.34 -3.88 15.24
C ALA A 87 -2.50 -3.81 16.54
N ALA A 88 -3.15 -3.94 17.70
CA ALA A 88 -2.52 -3.99 19.02
C ALA A 88 -2.97 -5.28 19.72
N SER A 89 -2.20 -6.35 19.56
CA SER A 89 -2.31 -7.61 20.31
C SER A 89 -1.01 -7.86 21.06
#